data_AF-Q1IQF8-F1
#
_entry.id   AF-Q1IQF8-F1
#
_cell.length_a   1.000
_cell.length_b   1.000
_cell.length_c   1.000
_cell.angle_alpha   90.00
_cell.angle_beta   90.00
_cell.angle_gamma   90.00
#
_symmetry.space_group_name_H-M   'P 1'
#
loop_
_entity.id
_entity.type
_entity.pdbx_description
1 polymer ?
#
loop_
_entity_poly.entity_id
_entity_poly.type
_entity_poly.pdbx_seq_one_letter_code
_entity_poly.pdbx_strand_id
1 'polypeptide(L)'
;MLLLRTHRRYESIRMAYPEEQMGKSDVWQGTLALMVLKTLEAMGPQHGYGIARRIEQTSGDMLTLNYGTLYPSLLKLEQEGAIVSEWGVSENNRKAKFYKLTRAGRKQLESATREWEETTAIVARFLAPSEEKA
;
A
#
# COMPACT_ATOMS: atom_id res chain seq x y z
N MET A 1 -50.66 -29.90 20.96
CA MET A 1 -51.53 -28.94 21.66
C MET A 1 -50.66 -27.77 22.08
N LEU A 2 -50.99 -26.55 21.61
CA LEU A 2 -50.24 -25.32 21.85
C LEU A 2 -49.98 -25.09 23.34
N LEU A 3 -48.79 -24.58 23.67
CA LEU A 3 -48.69 -23.55 24.71
C LEU A 3 -47.62 -22.51 24.31
N LEU A 4 -48.17 -21.32 24.07
CA LEU A 4 -47.51 -20.05 23.87
C LEU A 4 -46.72 -19.61 25.10
N ARG A 5 -45.84 -18.62 24.83
CA ARG A 5 -45.42 -17.50 25.69
C ARG A 5 -44.12 -17.64 26.51
N THR A 6 -43.15 -16.90 25.99
CA THR A 6 -42.29 -15.93 26.68
C THR A 6 -41.40 -16.46 27.79
N HIS A 7 -40.12 -16.65 27.47
CA HIS A 7 -39.03 -16.44 28.40
C HIS A 7 -38.01 -15.49 27.76
N ARG A 8 -38.15 -14.20 28.10
CA ARG A 8 -37.05 -13.24 28.01
C ARG A 8 -36.14 -13.56 29.19
N ARG A 9 -34.98 -14.18 28.95
CA ARG A 9 -33.92 -14.32 29.95
C ARG A 9 -32.64 -13.73 29.37
N TYR A 10 -32.26 -12.59 29.94
CA TYR A 10 -30.94 -12.01 29.81
C TYR A 10 -29.96 -12.89 30.57
N GLU A 11 -29.00 -13.48 29.86
CA GLU A 11 -27.67 -13.90 30.33
C GLU A 11 -26.98 -14.41 29.05
N SER A 12 -26.07 -13.67 28.44
CA SER A 12 -24.73 -13.57 28.98
C SER A 12 -23.99 -12.44 28.28
N ILE A 13 -23.37 -11.61 29.11
CA ILE A 13 -22.41 -10.59 28.77
C ILE A 13 -21.21 -11.27 28.10
N ARG A 14 -21.19 -11.27 26.77
CA ARG A 14 -19.93 -11.23 26.03
C ARG A 14 -19.84 -9.81 25.51
N MET A 15 -19.15 -8.98 26.28
CA MET A 15 -18.57 -7.74 25.81
C MET A 15 -17.55 -8.14 24.74
N ALA A 16 -18.04 -8.39 23.52
CA ALA A 16 -17.21 -8.42 22.35
C ALA A 16 -16.79 -6.98 22.15
N TYR A 17 -15.59 -6.64 22.61
CA TYR A 17 -14.85 -5.55 22.01
C TYR A 17 -14.95 -5.79 20.49
N PRO A 18 -15.56 -4.88 19.72
CA PRO A 18 -15.38 -4.97 18.28
C PRO A 18 -13.87 -4.99 18.09
N GLU A 19 -13.34 -6.01 17.42
CA GLU A 19 -12.03 -5.85 16.79
C GLU A 19 -12.11 -4.52 16.07
N GLU A 20 -11.43 -3.50 16.58
CA GLU A 20 -11.17 -2.31 15.82
C GLU A 20 -10.54 -2.82 14.54
N GLN A 21 -11.32 -2.85 13.46
CA GLN A 21 -10.78 -2.86 12.13
C GLN A 21 -9.93 -1.60 12.07
N MET A 22 -8.64 -1.75 12.38
CA MET A 22 -7.63 -0.75 12.21
C MET A 22 -7.77 -0.33 10.74
N GLY A 23 -8.40 0.82 10.53
CA GLY A 23 -8.95 1.21 9.24
C GLY A 23 -7.85 1.11 8.20
N LYS A 24 -8.10 0.34 7.13
CA LYS A 24 -7.19 0.25 5.99
C LYS A 24 -6.83 1.68 5.59
N SER A 25 -5.57 2.05 5.78
CA SER A 25 -5.12 3.38 5.42
C SER A 25 -5.11 3.45 3.90
N ASP A 26 -5.92 4.35 3.34
CA ASP A 26 -5.91 4.61 1.91
C ASP A 26 -4.53 5.16 1.52
N VAL A 27 -3.88 4.48 0.58
CA VAL A 27 -2.57 4.91 0.09
C VAL A 27 -2.77 6.14 -0.80
N TRP A 28 -2.20 7.27 -0.37
CA TRP A 28 -2.12 8.47 -1.20
C TRP A 28 -1.43 8.15 -2.53
N GLN A 29 -2.01 8.60 -3.65
CA GLN A 29 -1.52 8.23 -4.99
C GLN A 29 -0.03 8.54 -5.20
N GLY A 30 0.49 9.63 -4.62
CA GLY A 30 1.92 9.98 -4.68
C GLY A 30 2.80 8.99 -3.92
N THR A 31 2.36 8.54 -2.75
CA THR A 31 3.07 7.53 -1.96
C THR A 31 3.02 6.16 -2.64
N LEU A 32 1.89 5.80 -3.25
CA LEU A 32 1.78 4.55 -4.02
C LEU A 32 2.76 4.51 -5.19
N ALA A 33 2.87 5.60 -5.95
CA ALA A 33 3.80 5.69 -7.07
C ALA A 33 5.24 5.44 -6.62
N LEU A 34 5.66 6.01 -5.49
CA LEU A 34 6.98 5.77 -4.90
C LEU A 34 7.18 4.30 -4.51
N MET A 35 6.19 3.69 -3.85
CA MET A 35 6.26 2.27 -3.48
C MET A 35 6.38 1.35 -4.70
N VAL A 36 5.68 1.66 -5.80
CA VAL A 36 5.78 0.91 -7.06
C VAL A 36 7.18 1.03 -7.67
N LEU A 37 7.69 2.26 -7.81
CA LEU A 37 9.02 2.50 -8.37
C LEU A 37 10.11 1.81 -7.54
N LYS A 38 10.03 1.91 -6.20
CA LYS A 38 10.98 1.27 -5.29
C LYS A 38 10.91 -0.26 -5.37
N THR A 39 9.72 -0.82 -5.52
CA THR A 39 9.51 -2.26 -5.71
C THR A 39 10.19 -2.76 -6.99
N LEU A 40 9.99 -2.05 -8.11
CA LEU A 40 10.60 -2.41 -9.39
C LEU A 40 12.12 -2.20 -9.41
N GLU A 41 12.63 -1.22 -8.66
CA GLU A 41 14.08 -1.05 -8.44
C GLU A 41 14.68 -2.26 -7.73
N ALA A 42 14.04 -2.71 -6.65
CA ALA A 42 14.56 -3.79 -5.80
C ALA A 42 14.41 -5.19 -6.43
N MET A 43 13.33 -5.44 -7.15
CA MET A 43 12.99 -6.77 -7.67
C MET A 43 13.24 -6.95 -9.17
N GLY A 44 13.45 -5.85 -9.91
CA GLY A 44 13.45 -5.88 -11.37
C GLY A 44 12.02 -5.94 -11.97
N PRO A 45 11.88 -6.39 -13.23
CA PRO A 45 10.59 -6.42 -13.92
C PRO A 45 9.57 -7.32 -13.20
N GLN A 46 8.37 -6.80 -12.94
CA GLN A 46 7.33 -7.52 -12.21
C GLN A 46 5.94 -7.28 -12.80
N HIS A 47 5.06 -8.29 -12.72
CA HIS A 47 3.65 -8.10 -13.04
C HIS A 47 2.87 -7.47 -11.87
N GLY A 48 1.69 -6.89 -12.17
CA GLY A 48 0.90 -6.13 -11.19
C GLY A 48 0.64 -6.85 -9.86
N TYR A 49 0.33 -8.14 -9.89
CA TYR A 49 0.18 -8.94 -8.65
C TYR A 49 1.46 -8.99 -7.80
N GLY A 50 2.63 -9.20 -8.41
CA GLY A 50 3.90 -9.26 -7.68
C GLY A 50 4.25 -7.93 -7.05
N ILE A 51 3.94 -6.82 -7.73
CA ILE A 51 4.09 -5.46 -7.20
C ILE A 51 3.19 -5.27 -5.97
N ALA A 52 1.89 -5.58 -6.10
CA ALA A 52 0.94 -5.45 -4.99
C ALA A 52 1.40 -6.24 -3.76
N ARG A 53 1.71 -7.53 -3.95
CA ARG A 53 2.15 -8.43 -2.87
C ARG A 53 3.41 -7.93 -2.19
N ARG A 54 4.38 -7.41 -2.94
CA ARG A 54 5.61 -6.90 -2.35
C ARG A 54 5.35 -5.67 -1.47
N ILE A 55 4.47 -4.77 -1.91
CA ILE A 55 4.12 -3.57 -1.14
C ILE A 55 3.39 -3.95 0.15
N GLU A 56 2.41 -4.86 0.08
CA GLU A 56 1.71 -5.40 1.26
C GLU A 56 2.70 -6.00 2.27
N GLN A 57 3.60 -6.89 1.81
CA GLN A 57 4.64 -7.49 2.66
C GLN A 57 5.58 -6.45 3.28
N THR A 58 6.01 -5.47 2.50
CA THR A 58 6.94 -4.42 2.98
C THR A 58 6.25 -3.51 4.01
N SER A 59 4.93 -3.36 3.90
CA SER A 59 4.12 -2.60 4.87
C SER A 59 3.81 -3.35 6.17
N GLY A 60 4.29 -4.59 6.34
CA GLY A 60 3.92 -5.44 7.47
C GLY A 60 2.43 -5.80 7.49
N ASP A 61 1.84 -5.99 6.29
CA ASP A 61 0.40 -6.23 6.07
C ASP A 61 -0.55 -5.13 6.61
N MET A 62 0.00 -3.96 6.98
CA MET A 62 -0.81 -2.80 7.38
C MET A 62 -1.51 -2.11 6.20
N LEU A 63 -1.00 -2.33 4.98
CA LEU A 63 -1.64 -1.88 3.74
C LEU A 63 -2.18 -3.07 2.97
N THR A 64 -3.46 -3.01 2.61
CA THR A 64 -4.05 -3.92 1.60
C THR A 64 -4.22 -3.14 0.30
N LEU A 65 -3.51 -3.53 -0.75
CA LEU A 65 -3.57 -2.79 -2.00
C LEU A 65 -4.80 -3.20 -2.83
N ASN A 66 -5.69 -2.24 -3.05
CA ASN A 66 -6.76 -2.41 -4.02
C ASN A 66 -6.20 -2.31 -5.45
N TYR A 67 -6.48 -3.31 -6.28
CA TYR A 67 -6.18 -3.29 -7.71
C TYR A 67 -6.79 -2.08 -8.42
N GLY A 68 -7.95 -1.61 -7.98
CA GLY A 68 -8.60 -0.39 -8.47
C GLY A 68 -7.77 0.88 -8.27
N THR A 69 -6.81 0.87 -7.34
CA THR A 69 -5.89 1.99 -7.09
C THR A 69 -4.53 1.75 -7.75
N LEU A 70 -4.06 0.50 -7.73
CA LEU A 70 -2.76 0.13 -8.30
C LEU A 70 -2.72 0.31 -9.83
N TYR A 71 -3.72 -0.18 -10.57
CA TYR A 71 -3.66 -0.13 -12.03
C TYR A 71 -3.71 1.29 -12.60
N PRO A 72 -4.53 2.22 -12.08
CA PRO A 72 -4.43 3.63 -12.46
C PRO A 72 -3.06 4.24 -12.16
N SER A 73 -2.44 3.90 -11.03
CA SER A 73 -1.09 4.36 -10.69
C SER A 73 -0.03 3.83 -11.68
N LEU A 74 -0.11 2.55 -12.03
CA LEU A 74 0.76 1.94 -13.05
C LEU A 74 0.57 2.60 -14.42
N LEU A 75 -0.68 2.88 -14.83
CA LEU A 75 -0.98 3.57 -16.08
C LEU A 75 -0.37 4.97 -16.10
N LYS A 76 -0.49 5.73 -15.00
CA LYS A 76 0.10 7.06 -14.87
C LYS A 76 1.62 7.02 -14.96
N LEU A 77 2.28 6.13 -14.23
CA LEU A 77 3.74 5.96 -14.29
C LEU A 77 4.22 5.54 -15.69
N GLU A 78 3.44 4.75 -16.41
CA GLU A 78 3.73 4.38 -17.79
C GLU A 78 3.59 5.58 -18.74
N GLN A 79 2.55 6.40 -18.57
CA GLN A 79 2.36 7.66 -19.32
C GLN A 79 3.47 8.69 -19.05
N GLU A 80 3.97 8.75 -17.81
CA GLU A 80 5.11 9.59 -17.41
C GLU A 80 6.46 9.05 -17.93
N GLY A 81 6.49 7.84 -18.50
CA GLY A 81 7.72 7.18 -18.95
C GLY A 81 8.61 6.67 -17.80
N ALA A 82 8.09 6.65 -16.58
CA ALA A 82 8.79 6.14 -15.40
C ALA A 82 8.95 4.62 -15.45
N ILE A 83 7.95 3.94 -16.02
CA ILE A 83 7.96 2.50 -16.27
C ILE A 83 7.60 2.21 -17.73
N VAL A 84 8.03 1.06 -18.22
CA VAL A 84 7.56 0.46 -19.48
C VAL A 84 6.94 -0.88 -19.19
N SER A 85 6.13 -1.38 -20.12
CA SER A 85 5.52 -2.70 -19.98
C SER A 85 5.69 -3.60 -21.18
N GLU A 86 5.64 -4.90 -20.89
CA GLU A 86 5.67 -5.96 -21.88
C GLU A 86 4.73 -7.10 -21.48
N TRP A 87 4.14 -7.76 -22.47
CA TRP A 87 3.35 -8.96 -22.22
C TRP A 87 4.30 -10.15 -22.05
N GLY A 88 4.12 -10.90 -20.97
CA GLY A 88 4.87 -12.11 -20.67
C GLY A 88 3.98 -13.23 -20.15
N VAL A 89 4.61 -14.34 -19.79
CA VAL A 89 3.96 -15.49 -19.16
C VAL A 89 4.34 -15.48 -17.68
N SER A 90 3.35 -15.43 -16.79
CA SER A 90 3.58 -15.54 -15.34
C SER A 90 3.88 -16.98 -14.92
N GLU A 91 4.32 -17.15 -13.67
CA GLU A 91 4.70 -18.45 -13.10
C GLU A 91 3.59 -19.52 -13.17
N ASN A 92 2.32 -19.09 -13.18
CA ASN A 92 1.15 -19.97 -13.34
C ASN A 92 0.73 -20.16 -14.82
N ASN A 93 1.62 -19.90 -15.77
CA ASN A 93 1.42 -20.03 -17.21
C ASN A 93 0.27 -19.17 -17.78
N ARG A 94 0.00 -18.01 -17.16
CA ARG A 94 -1.01 -17.05 -17.63
C ARG A 94 -0.34 -15.86 -18.29
N LYS A 95 -1.01 -15.28 -19.30
CA LYS A 95 -0.54 -14.04 -19.92
C LYS A 95 -0.70 -12.88 -18.92
N ALA A 96 0.38 -12.18 -18.63
CA ALA A 96 0.40 -11.05 -17.70
C ALA A 96 1.21 -9.88 -18.27
N LYS A 97 0.83 -8.67 -17.88
CA LYS A 97 1.58 -7.45 -18.20
C LYS A 97 2.66 -7.26 -17.14
N PHE A 98 3.92 -7.32 -17.55
CA PHE A 98 5.09 -7.04 -16.72
C PHE A 98 5.48 -5.59 -16.88
N TYR A 99 5.91 -4.98 -15.78
CA TYR A 99 6.35 -3.59 -15.72
C TYR A 99 7.82 -3.56 -15.35
N LYS A 100 8.56 -2.66 -15.98
CA LYS A 100 10.00 -2.49 -15.77
C LYS A 100 10.33 -1.03 -15.57
N LEU A 101 11.18 -0.76 -14.57
CA LEU A 101 11.67 0.57 -14.26
C LEU A 101 12.58 1.12 -15.37
N THR A 102 12.32 2.34 -15.84
CA THR A 102 13.16 3.02 -16.83
C THR A 102 14.28 3.82 -16.16
N ARG A 103 15.18 4.39 -16.97
CA ARG A 103 16.15 5.37 -16.48
C ARG A 103 15.48 6.65 -15.95
N ALA A 104 14.39 7.10 -16.58
CA ALA A 104 13.63 8.25 -16.12
C ALA A 104 12.94 7.95 -14.78
N GLY A 105 12.35 6.77 -14.64
CA GLY A 105 11.74 6.32 -13.38
C GLY A 105 12.72 6.21 -12.23
N ARG A 106 13.97 5.75 -12.48
CA ARG A 106 15.03 5.78 -11.45
C ARG A 106 15.33 7.19 -10.96
N LYS A 107 15.48 8.16 -11.87
CA LYS A 107 15.69 9.56 -11.49
C LYS A 107 14.51 10.14 -10.71
N GLN A 108 13.28 9.81 -11.13
CA GLN A 108 12.07 10.22 -10.43
C GLN A 108 12.03 9.65 -9.00
N LEU A 109 12.38 8.37 -8.84
CA LEU A 109 12.48 7.73 -7.53
C LEU A 109 13.54 8.38 -6.65
N GLU A 110 14.74 8.64 -7.16
CA GLU A 110 15.83 9.31 -6.44
C GLU A 110 15.39 10.70 -5.94
N SER A 111 14.83 11.53 -6.84
CA SER A 111 14.37 12.87 -6.48
C SER A 111 13.27 12.86 -5.44
N ALA A 112 12.26 12.00 -5.61
CA ALA A 112 11.13 11.94 -4.70
C ALA A 112 11.49 11.29 -3.35
N THR A 113 12.47 10.37 -3.32
CA THR A 113 13.02 9.85 -2.06
C THR A 113 13.70 10.95 -1.28
N ARG A 114 14.51 11.78 -1.95
CA ARG A 114 15.20 12.91 -1.33
C ARG A 114 14.21 13.94 -0.76
N GLU A 115 13.22 14.33 -1.54
CA GLU A 115 12.18 15.27 -1.12
C GLU A 115 11.37 14.74 0.09
N TRP A 116 11.11 13.44 0.10
CA TRP A 116 10.43 12.78 1.22
C TRP A 116 11.28 12.76 2.49
N GLU A 117 12.58 12.46 2.38
CA GLU A 117 13.52 12.49 3.49
C GLU A 117 13.65 13.90 4.09
N GLU A 118 13.77 14.92 3.23
CA GLU A 118 13.84 16.33 3.66
C GLU A 118 12.56 16.75 4.39
N THR A 119 11.39 16.44 3.82
CA THR A 119 10.08 16.75 4.42
C THR A 119 9.89 16.03 5.76
N THR A 120 10.23 14.74 5.82
CA THR A 120 10.13 13.93 7.04
C THR A 120 11.05 14.50 8.12
N ALA A 121 12.27 14.90 7.77
CA ALA A 121 13.20 15.53 8.71
C ALA A 121 12.67 16.85 9.28
N ILE A 122 12.02 17.68 8.45
CA ILE A 122 11.39 18.93 8.90
C ILE A 122 10.25 18.62 9.88
N VAL A 123 9.31 17.75 9.50
CA VAL A 123 8.17 17.39 10.36
C VAL A 123 8.64 16.75 11.65
N ALA A 124 9.63 15.85 11.59
CA ALA A 124 10.20 15.21 12.78
C ALA A 124 10.76 16.22 13.79
N ARG A 125 11.34 17.35 13.33
CA ARG A 125 11.81 18.41 14.23
C ARG A 125 10.67 19.13 14.97
N PHE A 126 9.51 19.28 14.34
CA PHE A 126 8.33 19.87 14.99
C PHE A 126 7.66 18.89 15.96
N LEU A 127 7.75 17.59 15.69
CA LEU A 127 7.16 16.54 16.52
C LEU A 127 8.08 16.06 17.64
N ALA A 128 9.38 16.38 17.58
CA ALA A 128 10.31 16.12 18.67
C ALA A 128 9.87 16.95 19.89
N PRO A 129 9.72 16.34 21.08
CA PRO A 129 9.41 17.10 22.28
C PRO A 129 10.48 18.18 22.46
N SER A 130 10.05 19.43 22.64
CA SER A 130 10.95 20.50 23.00
C SER A 130 11.62 20.12 24.31
N GLU A 131 12.94 19.87 24.30
CA GLU A 131 13.72 19.91 25.54
C GLU A 131 13.68 21.34 26.05
N GLU A 132 12.61 21.66 26.78
CA GLU A 132 12.54 22.82 27.64
C GLU A 132 13.53 22.55 28.77
N LYS A 133 14.77 23.02 28.56
CA LYS A 133 15.79 23.03 29.60
C LYS A 133 15.25 23.88 30.75
N ALA A 134 14.84 23.20 31.82
CA ALA A 134 14.61 23.78 33.14
C ALA A 134 15.90 24.38 33.71
#